data_AF-A0A4Y9Q444-F1
#
_entry.id   AF-A0A4Y9Q444-F1
#
_cell.length_a   1.000
_cell.length_b   1.000
_cell.length_c   1.000
_cell.angle_alpha   90.00
_cell.angle_beta   90.00
_cell.angle_gamma   90.00
#
_symmetry.space_group_name_H-M   'P 1'
#
loop_
_entity.id
_entity.type
_entity.pdbx_description
1 polymer ?
#
loop_
_entity_poly.entity_id
_entity_poly.type
_entity_poly.pdbx_seq_one_letter_code
_entity_poly.pdbx_strand_id
1 'polypeptide(L)'
;MGRPRLYCGQACRQRAYEQRSATAKAGLPGDVVLVSRTELDGLQDRLYQLRCALEDAQTLLTERPTKAELERQLAELLRSTGRLDRLWVTERTG
;
A
#
# COMPACT_ATOMS: atom_id res chain seq x y z
N MET A 1 32.61 20.35 1.49
CA MET A 1 31.73 19.15 1.40
C MET A 1 30.62 19.45 0.42
N GLY A 2 30.59 18.78 -0.74
CA GLY A 2 29.66 19.10 -1.85
C GLY A 2 28.37 18.26 -1.80
N ARG A 3 27.29 18.80 -2.37
CA ARG A 3 25.99 18.09 -2.47
C ARG A 3 26.17 16.82 -3.32
N PRO A 4 25.72 15.64 -2.83
CA PRO A 4 25.80 14.39 -3.59
C PRO A 4 25.01 14.48 -4.90
N ARG A 5 25.50 13.77 -5.92
CA ARG A 5 24.86 13.73 -7.25
C ARG A 5 23.49 13.05 -7.13
N LEU A 6 22.45 13.73 -7.59
CA LEU A 6 21.06 13.23 -7.57
C LEU A 6 20.84 12.03 -8.50
N TYR A 7 21.69 11.85 -9.53
CA TYR A 7 21.53 10.80 -10.54
C TYR A 7 22.86 10.10 -10.83
N CYS A 8 22.78 8.78 -11.04
CA CYS A 8 23.90 7.91 -11.41
C CYS A 8 24.56 8.25 -12.76
N GLY A 9 23.84 8.92 -13.67
CA GLY A 9 24.35 9.25 -15.00
C GLY A 9 23.26 9.85 -15.91
N GLN A 10 23.62 10.10 -17.17
CA GLN A 10 22.71 10.72 -18.16
C GLN A 10 21.48 9.84 -18.45
N ALA A 11 21.65 8.52 -18.60
CA ALA A 11 20.53 7.60 -18.80
C ALA A 11 19.52 7.62 -17.62
N CYS A 12 20.03 7.68 -16.38
CA CYS A 12 19.20 7.79 -15.18
C CYS A 12 18.42 9.12 -15.16
N ARG A 13 19.09 10.23 -15.55
CA ARG A 13 18.47 11.56 -15.65
C ARG A 13 17.41 11.63 -16.76
N GLN A 14 17.68 11.00 -17.90
CA GLN A 14 16.78 10.98 -19.06
C GLN A 14 15.49 10.21 -18.75
N ARG A 15 15.57 9.02 -18.14
CA ARG A 15 14.37 8.28 -17.69
C ARG A 15 13.55 9.08 -16.69
N ALA A 16 14.20 9.78 -15.75
CA ALA A 16 13.51 10.64 -14.79
C ALA A 16 12.79 11.81 -15.49
N TYR A 17 13.40 12.39 -16.53
CA TYR A 17 12.75 13.43 -17.34
C TYR A 17 11.57 12.89 -18.16
N GLU A 18 11.75 11.75 -18.84
CA GLU A 18 10.71 11.12 -19.65
C GLU A 18 9.47 10.78 -18.83
N GLN A 19 9.68 10.22 -17.63
CA GLN A 19 8.59 9.94 -16.69
C GLN A 19 7.87 11.23 -16.25
N ARG A 20 8.60 12.27 -15.82
CA ARG A 20 7.97 13.56 -15.46
C ARG A 20 7.22 14.19 -16.63
N SER A 21 7.76 14.09 -17.84
CA SER A 21 7.13 14.61 -19.04
C SER A 21 5.88 13.82 -19.43
N ALA A 22 5.87 12.51 -19.20
CA ALA A 22 4.71 11.64 -19.47
C ALA A 22 3.56 11.99 -18.53
N THR A 23 3.84 12.20 -17.25
CA THR A 23 2.82 12.62 -16.27
C THR A 23 2.27 14.01 -16.58
N ALA A 24 3.13 14.97 -16.96
CA ALA A 24 2.71 16.32 -17.33
C ALA A 24 1.89 16.37 -18.64
N LYS A 25 2.26 15.56 -19.65
CA LYS A 25 1.52 15.46 -20.93
C LYS A 25 0.17 14.77 -20.79
N ALA A 26 -0.02 13.94 -19.76
CA ALA A 26 -1.29 13.28 -19.48
C ALA A 26 -2.35 14.20 -18.84
N GLY A 27 -2.00 15.45 -18.49
CA GLY A 27 -2.94 16.43 -17.94
C GLY A 27 -3.49 16.07 -16.56
N LEU A 28 -2.80 15.19 -15.82
CA LEU A 28 -3.25 14.71 -14.52
C LEU A 28 -3.01 15.78 -13.44
N PRO A 29 -4.04 16.13 -12.64
CA PRO A 29 -3.89 16.97 -11.45
C PRO A 29 -2.86 16.42 -10.45
N GLY A 30 -2.24 17.30 -9.67
CA GLY A 30 -1.15 16.93 -8.75
C GLY A 30 -1.54 16.05 -7.57
N ASP A 31 -2.83 15.90 -7.31
CA ASP A 31 -3.43 15.02 -6.31
C ASP A 31 -3.80 13.64 -6.86
N VAL A 32 -3.63 13.40 -8.17
CA VAL A 32 -3.90 12.09 -8.76
C VAL A 32 -2.79 11.10 -8.44
N VAL A 33 -3.21 9.96 -7.88
CA VAL A 33 -2.34 8.81 -7.65
C VAL A 33 -2.47 7.84 -8.83
N LEU A 34 -1.35 7.55 -9.48
CA LEU A 34 -1.23 6.48 -10.46
C LEU A 34 -0.81 5.20 -9.74
N VAL A 35 -1.63 4.16 -9.86
CA VAL A 35 -1.39 2.83 -9.31
C VAL A 35 -1.48 1.81 -10.44
N SER A 36 -0.61 0.81 -10.43
CA SER A 36 -0.73 -0.29 -11.39
C SER A 36 -1.95 -1.14 -11.06
N ARG A 37 -2.53 -1.78 -12.08
CA ARG A 37 -3.68 -2.68 -11.87
C ARG A 37 -3.38 -3.77 -10.84
N THR A 38 -2.19 -4.37 -10.92
CA THR A 38 -1.73 -5.41 -9.98
C THR A 38 -1.63 -4.91 -8.54
N GLU A 39 -1.18 -3.67 -8.32
CA GLU A 39 -1.15 -3.07 -6.98
C GLU A 39 -2.56 -2.80 -6.44
N LEU A 40 -3.48 -2.35 -7.31
CA LEU A 40 -4.88 -2.14 -6.94
C LEU A 40 -5.56 -3.45 -6.57
N ASP A 41 -5.40 -4.49 -7.39
CA ASP A 41 -5.99 -5.81 -7.14
C ASP A 41 -5.42 -6.39 -5.84
N GLY A 42 -4.11 -6.30 -5.61
CA GLY A 42 -3.49 -6.75 -4.36
C GLY A 42 -3.94 -5.98 -3.12
N LEU A 43 -4.33 -4.70 -3.27
CA LEU A 43 -4.95 -3.92 -2.20
C LEU A 43 -6.38 -4.40 -1.92
N GLN A 44 -7.18 -4.60 -2.96
CA GLN A 44 -8.55 -5.10 -2.85
C GLN A 44 -8.59 -6.47 -2.16
N ASP A 45 -7.69 -7.39 -2.54
CA ASP A 45 -7.59 -8.71 -1.93
C ASP A 45 -7.29 -8.65 -0.42
N ARG A 46 -6.39 -7.75 0.00
CA ARG A 46 -6.05 -7.57 1.42
C ARG A 46 -7.19 -6.95 2.21
N LEU A 47 -7.89 -5.96 1.65
CA LEU A 47 -9.09 -5.39 2.28
C LEU A 47 -10.20 -6.43 2.41
N TYR A 48 -10.36 -7.30 1.41
CA TYR A 48 -11.29 -8.41 1.48
C TYR A 48 -10.93 -9.38 2.61
N GLN A 49 -9.65 -9.78 2.71
CA GLN A 49 -9.17 -10.64 3.81
C GLN A 49 -9.42 -10.02 5.18
N LEU A 50 -9.16 -8.71 5.34
CA LEU A 50 -9.42 -7.99 6.59
C LEU A 50 -10.91 -8.02 6.96
N ARG A 51 -11.80 -7.76 6.00
CA ARG A 51 -13.24 -7.84 6.23
C ARG A 51 -13.65 -9.23 6.72
N CYS A 52 -13.18 -10.28 6.06
CA CYS A 52 -13.49 -11.65 6.46
C CYS A 52 -12.97 -11.97 7.87
N ALA A 53 -11.74 -11.59 8.21
CA ALA A 53 -11.21 -11.78 9.56
C ALA A 53 -12.01 -11.03 10.64
N LEU A 54 -12.58 -9.87 10.30
CA LEU A 54 -13.48 -9.12 11.18
C LEU A 54 -14.85 -9.80 11.34
N GLU A 55 -15.39 -10.38 10.26
CA GLU A 55 -16.64 -11.16 10.29
C GLU A 55 -16.47 -12.43 11.14
N ASP A 56 -15.33 -13.11 11.01
CA ASP A 56 -14.98 -14.26 11.85
C ASP A 56 -14.85 -13.84 13.33
N ALA A 57 -14.24 -12.68 13.60
CA ALA A 57 -14.14 -12.16 14.96
C ALA A 57 -15.52 -11.80 15.55
N GLN A 58 -16.41 -11.22 14.76
CA GLN A 58 -17.79 -10.95 15.17
C GLN A 58 -18.51 -12.24 15.54
N THR A 59 -18.37 -13.29 14.72
CA THR A 59 -18.95 -14.61 14.99
C THR A 59 -18.40 -15.20 16.29
N LEU A 60 -17.06 -15.22 16.44
CA LEU A 60 -16.38 -15.73 17.63
C LEU A 60 -16.87 -15.06 18.91
N LEU A 61 -17.11 -13.75 18.89
CA LEU A 61 -17.60 -13.01 20.06
C LEU A 61 -19.00 -13.48 20.53
N THR A 62 -19.82 -14.05 19.64
CA THR A 62 -21.13 -14.60 20.01
C THR A 62 -21.03 -15.95 20.72
N GLU A 63 -19.91 -16.65 20.60
CA GLU A 63 -19.70 -18.02 21.07
C GLU A 63 -19.11 -18.10 22.50
N ARG A 64 -19.02 -16.96 23.21
CA ARG A 64 -18.35 -16.85 24.53
C ARG A 64 -16.91 -17.39 24.49
N PRO A 65 -16.05 -16.77 23.67
CA PRO A 65 -14.74 -17.31 23.39
C PRO A 65 -13.83 -17.22 24.61
N THR A 66 -12.88 -18.13 24.67
CA THR A 66 -11.80 -18.07 25.64
C THR A 66 -10.82 -16.94 25.31
N LYS A 67 -10.05 -16.51 26.31
CA LYS A 67 -8.97 -15.53 26.12
C LYS A 67 -7.98 -15.97 25.02
N ALA A 68 -7.64 -17.25 24.97
CA ALA A 68 -6.71 -17.79 23.98
C ALA A 68 -7.25 -17.70 22.54
N GLU A 69 -8.55 -17.91 22.35
CA GLU A 69 -9.19 -17.77 21.04
C GLU A 69 -9.24 -16.31 20.59
N LEU A 70 -9.51 -15.39 21.52
CA LEU A 70 -9.44 -13.95 21.24
C LEU A 70 -8.02 -13.50 20.87
N GLU A 71 -6.99 -13.96 21.59
CA GLU A 71 -5.59 -13.67 21.27
C GLU A 71 -5.21 -14.20 19.88
N ARG A 72 -5.66 -15.41 19.54
CA ARG A 72 -5.44 -16.00 18.21
C ARG A 72 -6.14 -15.20 17.11
N GLN A 73 -7.39 -14.80 17.34
CA GLN A 73 -8.17 -14.02 16.37
C GLN A 73 -7.58 -12.62 16.16
N LEU A 74 -7.13 -11.97 17.23
CA LEU A 74 -6.43 -10.69 17.14
C LEU A 74 -5.12 -10.82 16.37
N ALA A 75 -4.37 -11.90 16.58
CA ALA A 75 -3.16 -12.17 15.81
C ALA A 75 -3.46 -12.38 14.31
N GLU A 76 -4.59 -13.01 13.96
CA GLU A 76 -5.03 -13.15 12.56
C GLU A 76 -5.41 -11.80 11.96
N LEU A 77 -6.20 -10.98 12.65
CA LEU A 77 -6.55 -9.63 12.21
C LEU A 77 -5.31 -8.78 11.89
N LEU A 78 -4.32 -8.80 12.79
CA LEU A 78 -3.06 -8.08 12.60
C LEU A 78 -2.27 -8.62 11.40
N ARG A 79 -2.29 -9.93 11.17
CA ARG A 79 -1.68 -10.54 9.97
C ARG A 79 -2.40 -10.09 8.69
N SER A 80 -3.74 -10.10 8.67
CA SER A 80 -4.52 -9.68 7.51
C SER A 80 -4.33 -8.19 7.20
N THR A 81 -4.12 -7.35 8.22
CA THR A 81 -3.76 -5.93 7.99
C THR A 81 -2.36 -5.76 7.38
N GLY A 82 -1.45 -6.71 7.61
CA GLY A 82 -0.13 -6.77 6.97
C GLY A 82 0.60 -5.44 6.96
N ARG A 83 0.99 -4.97 5.77
CA ARG A 83 1.63 -3.67 5.52
C ARG A 83 0.69 -2.69 4.80
N LEU A 84 -0.62 -2.71 5.11
CA LEU A 84 -1.59 -1.76 4.52
C LEU A 84 -1.12 -0.31 4.70
N ASP A 85 -0.44 0.00 5.80
CA ASP A 85 0.19 1.28 6.11
C ASP A 85 1.28 1.71 5.12
N ARG A 86 1.95 0.76 4.45
CA ARG A 86 3.04 1.04 3.50
C ARG A 86 2.61 1.04 2.04
N LEU A 87 1.38 0.61 1.73
CA LEU A 87 0.90 0.56 0.35
C LEU A 87 0.59 1.95 -0.22
N TRP A 88 0.37 2.95 0.64
CA TRP A 88 -0.05 4.29 0.23
C TRP A 88 1.00 5.38 0.46
N VAL A 89 1.98 5.17 1.35
CA VAL A 89 3.01 6.17 1.68
C VAL A 89 4.25 6.02 0.80
N THR A 90 4.02 5.88 -0.52
CA THR A 90 5.03 6.32 -1.48
C THR A 90 4.40 7.43 -2.28
N GLU A 91 4.23 8.58 -1.64
CA GLU A 91 4.24 9.83 -2.40
C GLU A 91 5.52 9.77 -3.23
N ARG A 92 5.38 9.61 -4.55
CA ARG A 92 6.54 9.67 -5.44
C ARG A 92 6.93 11.13 -5.53
N THR A 93 7.52 11.64 -4.44
CA THR A 93 8.14 12.95 -4.39
C THR A 93 9.13 13.04 -5.56
N GLY A 94 8.94 14.05 -6.40
CA GLY A 94 9.54 14.19 -7.73
C GLY A 94 11.05 14.47 -7.78
#